data_AF-A0A936M326-F1
#
_entry.id   AF-A0A936M326-F1
#
_cell.length_a   1.000
_cell.length_b   1.000
_cell.length_c   1.000
_cell.angle_alpha   90.00
_cell.angle_beta   90.00
_cell.angle_gamma   90.00
#
_symmetry.space_group_name_H-M   'P 1'
#
loop_
_entity.id
_entity.type
_entity.pdbx_description
1 polymer ?
#
loop_
_entity_poly.entity_id
_entity_poly.type
_entity_poly.pdbx_seq_one_letter_code
_entity_poly.pdbx_strand_id
1 'polypeptide(L)'
;MLDLAQERNELHSLIDHLSPRQLVAVRGLLDAMLDPFERKLAGAGMDDEPLTDEERREIEASREWFQHNEGIPFEQVVAELGFTMDEVRNYQDPEEGNGKDRS
;
A
#
# COMPACT_ATOMS: atom_id res chain seq x y z
N MET A 1 22.97 -6.28 -7.28
CA MET A 1 21.57 -6.14 -6.84
C MET A 1 21.65 -5.66 -5.42
N LEU A 2 21.17 -4.44 -5.13
CA LEU A 2 21.14 -3.95 -3.75
C LEU A 2 20.24 -4.88 -2.95
N ASP A 3 20.74 -5.41 -1.84
CA ASP A 3 19.89 -6.10 -0.88
C ASP A 3 19.14 -5.03 -0.09
N LEU A 4 17.88 -4.79 -0.48
CA LEU A 4 17.04 -3.77 0.14
C LEU A 4 16.79 -4.03 1.63
N ALA A 5 16.86 -5.29 2.09
CA ALA A 5 16.76 -5.60 3.50
C ALA A 5 18.03 -5.19 4.25
N GLN A 6 19.20 -5.42 3.65
CA GLN A 6 20.48 -4.97 4.18
C GLN A 6 20.56 -3.44 4.23
N GLU A 7 20.24 -2.75 3.14
CA GLU A 7 20.25 -1.27 3.07
C GLU A 7 19.31 -0.65 4.11
N ARG A 8 18.13 -1.24 4.33
CA ARG A 8 17.19 -0.79 5.36
C ARG A 8 17.77 -0.92 6.77
N ASN A 9 18.45 -2.03 7.04
CA ASN A 9 19.11 -2.25 8.33
C ASN A 9 20.29 -1.31 8.54
N GLU A 10 21.07 -1.06 7.49
CA GLU A 10 22.17 -0.09 7.52
C GLU A 10 21.65 1.33 7.74
N LEU A 11 20.55 1.72 7.08
CA LEU A 11 19.88 3.00 7.29
C LEU A 11 19.37 3.15 8.74
N HIS A 12 18.70 2.13 9.29
CA HIS A 12 18.28 2.14 10.69
C HIS A 12 19.47 2.32 11.64
N SER A 13 20.58 1.62 11.38
CA SER A 13 21.80 1.77 12.17
C SER A 13 22.36 3.18 12.09
N LEU A 14 22.38 3.81 10.91
CA LEU A 14 22.82 5.20 10.75
C LEU A 14 21.90 6.17 11.51
N ILE A 15 20.59 5.94 11.48
CA ILE A 15 19.60 6.75 12.19
C ILE A 15 19.85 6.72 13.71
N ASP A 16 20.19 5.56 14.28
CA ASP A 16 20.45 5.39 15.72
C ASP A 16 21.65 6.23 16.23
N HIS A 17 22.57 6.62 15.34
CA HIS A 17 23.76 7.40 15.70
C HIS A 17 23.58 8.92 15.50
N LEU A 18 22.43 9.37 14.98
CA LEU A 18 22.19 10.79 14.72
C LEU A 18 21.98 11.58 16.01
N SER A 19 22.51 12.81 16.03
CA SER A 19 22.12 13.76 17.09
C SER A 19 20.64 14.14 16.98
N PRO A 20 19.99 14.56 18.07
CA PRO A 20 18.56 14.92 18.05
C PRO A 20 18.20 15.95 16.98
N ARG A 21 19.08 16.92 16.71
CA ARG A 21 18.87 17.92 15.65
C ARG A 21 18.94 17.31 14.25
N GLN A 22 19.84 16.36 14.02
CA GLN A 22 19.96 15.67 12.74
C GLN A 22 18.79 14.72 12.52
N LEU A 23 18.31 14.05 13.56
CA LEU A 23 17.16 13.16 13.50
C LEU A 23 15.89 13.90 13.05
N VAL A 24 15.64 15.10 13.58
CA VAL A 24 14.51 15.94 13.16
C VAL A 24 14.62 16.35 11.68
N ALA A 25 15.84 16.68 11.22
CA ALA A 25 16.07 17.04 9.82
C ALA A 25 15.87 15.84 8.87
N VAL A 26 16.40 14.66 9.23
CA VAL A 26 16.26 13.43 8.45
C VAL A 26 14.80 12.96 8.41
N ARG A 27 14.07 13.04 9.53
CA ARG A 27 12.63 12.77 9.55
C ARG A 27 11.87 13.65 8.55
N GLY A 28 12.16 14.96 8.52
CA GLY A 28 11.53 15.87 7.56
C GLY A 28 11.88 15.56 6.10
N LEU A 29 13.11 15.11 5.83
CA LEU A 29 13.53 14.66 4.50
C LEU A 29 12.79 13.38 4.07
N LEU A 30 12.74 12.36 4.95
CA LEU A 30 12.02 11.11 4.69
C LEU A 30 10.52 11.37 4.49
N ASP A 31 9.90 12.20 5.32
CA ASP A 31 8.50 12.61 5.17
C ASP A 31 8.23 13.26 3.79
N ALA A 32 9.17 14.06 3.28
CA ALA A 32 9.05 14.73 1.99
C ALA A 32 9.25 13.81 0.78
N MET A 33 9.92 12.66 0.95
CA MET A 33 10.10 11.65 -0.09
C MET A 33 8.86 10.78 -0.29
N LEU A 34 8.02 10.63 0.74
CA LEU A 34 6.73 9.94 0.64
C LEU A 34 5.71 10.81 -0.11
N ASP A 35 4.93 10.19 -1.00
CA ASP A 35 3.77 10.86 -1.56
C ASP A 35 2.70 11.12 -0.48
N PRO A 36 1.75 12.03 -0.74
CA PRO A 36 0.77 12.46 0.27
C PRO A 36 -0.15 11.35 0.79
N PHE A 37 -0.36 10.28 0.03
CA PHE A 37 -1.15 9.13 0.45
C PHE A 37 -0.31 8.19 1.32
N GLU A 38 0.88 7.81 0.86
CA GLU A 38 1.82 6.98 1.64
C GLU A 38 2.18 7.62 2.98
N ARG A 39 2.33 8.95 3.02
CA ARG A 39 2.54 9.67 4.28
C ARG A 39 1.38 9.53 5.27
N LYS A 40 0.13 9.52 4.77
CA LYS A 40 -1.05 9.30 5.62
C LYS A 40 -1.11 7.85 6.09
N LEU A 41 -0.78 6.91 5.22
CA LEU A 41 -0.81 5.48 5.54
C LEU A 41 0.29 5.10 6.54
N ALA A 42 1.51 5.63 6.39
CA ALA A 42 2.63 5.37 7.29
C ALA A 42 2.39 5.81 8.75
N GLY A 43 1.50 6.81 8.95
CA GLY A 43 1.09 7.27 10.27
C GLY A 43 -0.26 6.72 10.74
N ALA A 44 -0.97 5.98 9.89
CA ALA A 44 -2.27 5.40 10.25
C ALA A 44 -2.06 4.21 11.19
N GLY A 45 -2.85 4.16 12.26
CA GLY A 45 -2.96 2.94 13.06
C GLY A 45 -3.63 1.82 12.27
N MET A 46 -3.59 0.60 12.79
CA MET A 46 -4.47 -0.46 12.29
C MET A 46 -5.92 -0.02 12.48
N ASP A 47 -6.74 -0.22 11.45
CA ASP A 47 -8.17 0.03 11.51
C ASP A 47 -8.87 -1.11 12.26
N ASP A 48 -8.74 -1.07 13.59
CA ASP A 48 -9.34 -2.00 14.53
C ASP A 48 -10.66 -1.43 15.12
N GLU A 49 -11.18 -0.35 14.56
CA GLU A 49 -12.42 0.26 15.02
C GLU A 49 -13.61 -0.68 14.73
N PRO A 50 -14.55 -0.85 15.68
CA PRO A 50 -15.73 -1.65 15.42
C PRO A 50 -16.57 -0.95 14.36
N LEU A 51 -17.14 -1.72 13.43
CA LEU A 51 -18.12 -1.20 12.48
C LEU A 51 -19.16 -0.35 13.20
N THR A 52 -19.45 0.82 12.65
CA THR A 52 -20.52 1.70 13.09
C THR A 52 -21.87 1.18 12.63
N ASP A 53 -22.95 1.71 13.19
CA ASP A 53 -24.32 1.38 12.73
C ASP A 53 -24.60 1.91 11.33
N GLU A 54 -23.93 2.99 10.91
CA GLU A 54 -24.04 3.54 9.57
C GLU A 54 -23.40 2.60 8.55
N GLU A 55 -22.15 2.20 8.76
CA GLU A 55 -21.45 1.25 7.88
C GLU A 55 -22.19 -0.10 7.80
N ARG A 56 -22.76 -0.58 8.92
CA ARG A 56 -23.62 -1.77 8.91
C ARG A 56 -24.81 -1.62 7.97
N ARG A 57 -25.46 -0.45 7.96
CA ARG A 57 -26.59 -0.17 7.05
C ARG A 57 -26.15 -0.06 5.61
N GLU A 58 -24.99 0.54 5.35
CA GLU A 58 -24.42 0.63 4.00
C GLU A 58 -24.06 -0.75 3.44
N ILE A 59 -23.48 -1.62 4.27
CA ILE A 59 -23.20 -3.02 3.89
C ILE A 59 -24.50 -3.75 3.56
N GLU A 60 -25.55 -3.59 4.38
CA GLU A 60 -26.84 -4.24 4.11
C GLU A 60 -27.50 -3.69 2.85
N ALA A 61 -27.47 -2.36 2.64
CA ALA A 61 -27.99 -1.74 1.43
C ALA A 61 -27.24 -2.21 0.17
N SER A 62 -25.92 -2.37 0.24
CA SER A 62 -25.10 -2.97 -0.82
C SER A 62 -25.54 -4.41 -1.09
N ARG A 63 -25.72 -5.23 -0.05
CA ARG A 63 -26.17 -6.63 -0.18
C ARG A 63 -27.56 -6.72 -0.81
N GLU A 64 -28.49 -5.87 -0.40
CA GLU A 64 -29.84 -5.79 -0.98
C GLU A 64 -29.78 -5.35 -2.45
N TRP A 65 -28.95 -4.36 -2.77
CA TRP A 65 -28.73 -3.92 -4.15
C TRP A 65 -28.23 -5.07 -5.03
N PHE A 66 -27.26 -5.87 -4.56
CA PHE A 66 -26.74 -7.04 -5.29
C PHE A 66 -27.74 -8.20 -5.43
N GLN A 67 -28.81 -8.27 -4.64
CA GLN A 67 -29.88 -9.26 -4.86
C GLN A 67 -30.73 -8.92 -6.08
N HIS A 68 -30.74 -7.64 -6.49
CA HIS A 68 -31.59 -7.13 -7.56
C HIS A 68 -30.80 -6.64 -8.78
N ASN A 69 -29.48 -6.53 -8.67
CA ASN A 69 -28.61 -6.00 -9.71
C ASN A 69 -27.40 -6.93 -9.89
N GLU A 70 -26.96 -7.10 -11.14
CA GLU A 70 -25.72 -7.81 -11.43
C GLU A 70 -24.52 -6.92 -11.11
N GLY A 71 -23.50 -7.52 -10.49
CA GLY A 71 -22.20 -6.89 -10.36
C GLY A 71 -21.50 -6.82 -11.71
N ILE A 72 -20.49 -5.94 -11.81
CA ILE A 72 -19.58 -5.94 -12.95
C ILE A 72 -18.57 -7.08 -12.73
N PRO A 73 -18.46 -8.05 -13.66
CA PRO A 73 -17.43 -9.07 -13.58
C PRO A 73 -16.04 -8.44 -13.55
N PHE A 74 -15.12 -9.01 -12.76
CA PHE A 74 -13.77 -8.47 -12.62
C PHE A 74 -13.06 -8.35 -13.98
N GLU A 75 -13.21 -9.34 -14.85
CA GLU A 75 -12.65 -9.36 -16.20
C GLU A 75 -13.17 -8.20 -17.07
N GLN A 76 -14.41 -7.77 -16.86
CA GLN A 76 -14.98 -6.64 -17.58
C GLN A 76 -14.36 -5.33 -17.11
N VAL A 77 -14.19 -5.13 -15.80
CA VAL A 77 -13.50 -3.95 -15.25
C VAL A 77 -12.07 -3.85 -15.78
N VAL A 78 -11.34 -4.97 -15.79
CA VAL A 78 -9.98 -5.05 -16.30
C VAL A 78 -9.90 -4.61 -17.76
N ALA A 79 -10.82 -5.11 -18.59
CA ALA A 79 -10.89 -4.74 -20.00
C ALA A 79 -11.28 -3.25 -20.21
N GLU A 80 -12.24 -2.73 -19.44
CA GLU A 80 -12.67 -1.32 -19.51
C GLU A 80 -11.56 -0.34 -19.13
N LEU A 81 -10.68 -0.73 -18.21
CA LEU A 81 -9.51 0.05 -17.82
C LEU A 81 -8.32 -0.08 -18.79
N GLY A 82 -8.46 -0.88 -19.86
CA GLY A 82 -7.44 -1.04 -20.89
C GLY A 82 -6.35 -2.06 -20.54
N PHE A 83 -6.60 -2.93 -19.55
CA PHE A 83 -5.68 -3.99 -19.15
C PHE A 83 -6.16 -5.37 -19.63
N THR A 84 -5.22 -6.31 -19.67
CA THR A 84 -5.49 -7.74 -19.82
C THR A 84 -5.46 -8.44 -18.46
N MET A 85 -6.17 -9.56 -18.36
CA MET A 85 -6.12 -10.39 -17.15
C MET A 85 -4.71 -10.93 -16.87
N ASP A 86 -3.88 -11.12 -17.90
CA ASP A 86 -2.50 -11.54 -17.73
C ASP A 86 -1.63 -10.41 -17.15
N GLU A 87 -1.83 -9.15 -17.57
CA GLU A 87 -1.12 -8.00 -16.97
C GLU A 87 -1.49 -7.81 -15.50
N VAL A 88 -2.76 -8.00 -15.14
CA VAL A 88 -3.21 -7.89 -13.74
C VAL A 88 -2.67 -9.04 -12.88
N ARG A 89 -2.70 -10.27 -13.39
CA ARG A 89 -2.20 -11.45 -12.65
C ARG A 89 -0.68 -11.47 -12.50
N ASN A 90 0.03 -10.92 -13.49
CA ASN A 90 1.49 -10.85 -13.50
C ASN A 90 2.00 -9.47 -13.07
N TYR A 91 1.12 -8.60 -12.53
CA TYR A 91 1.53 -7.34 -11.95
C TYR A 91 2.48 -7.64 -10.80
N GLN A 92 3.74 -7.25 -10.99
CA GLN A 92 4.70 -7.13 -9.90
C GLN A 92 4.69 -5.68 -9.51
N ASP A 93 4.42 -5.42 -8.23
CA ASP A 93 4.64 -4.09 -7.70
C ASP A 93 6.09 -3.70 -8.03
N PRO A 94 6.33 -2.56 -8.71
CA PRO A 94 7.68 -2.12 -9.02
C PRO A 94 8.59 -2.03 -7.78
N GLU A 95 8.02 -1.98 -6.57
CA GLU A 95 8.75 -1.98 -5.30
C GLU A 95 9.05 -3.40 -4.71
N GLU A 96 8.51 -4.50 -5.24
CA GLU A 96 8.70 -5.87 -4.68
C GLU A 96 9.66 -6.80 -5.46
N GLY A 97 10.12 -6.41 -6.66
CA GLY A 97 10.82 -7.33 -7.56
C GLY A 97 12.36 -7.24 -7.60
N ASN A 98 13.10 -7.64 -6.56
CA ASN A 98 14.48 -8.12 -6.77
C ASN A 98 15.04 -9.00 -5.64
N GLY A 99 14.51 -10.20 -5.53
CA GLY A 99 15.18 -11.30 -4.86
C GLY A 99 15.09 -12.51 -5.76
N LYS A 100 16.25 -13.11 -6.07
CA LYS A 100 16.39 -14.44 -6.69
C LYS A 100 16.40 -14.43 -8.23
N ASP A 101 17.60 -14.26 -8.79
CA ASP A 101 18.16 -15.17 -9.79
C ASP A 101 19.53 -14.66 -10.22
N ARG A 102 20.58 -15.43 -9.87
CA ARG A 102 21.83 -15.66 -10.62
C ARG A 102 22.81 -16.47 -9.78
N SER A 103 22.81 -17.78 -10.05
CA SER A 103 23.90 -18.73 -9.75
C SER A 103 25.20 -18.35 -10.45
#